data_AF-A0A9E2TYL4-F1
#
_entry.id   AF-A0A9E2TYL4-F1
#
_cell.length_a   1.000
_cell.length_b   1.000
_cell.length_c   1.000
_cell.angle_alpha   90.00
_cell.angle_beta   90.00
_cell.angle_gamma   90.00
#
_symmetry.space_group_name_H-M   'P 1'
#
loop_
_entity.id
_entity.type
_entity.pdbx_description
1 polymer ?
#
loop_
_entity_poly.entity_id
_entity_poly.type
_entity_poly.pdbx_seq_one_letter_code
_entity_poly.pdbx_strand_id
1 'polypeptide(L)' 'MKRDDARMRIQKLLITGDNRLKQGVDPEKARECWEQALEAAREAGIEESVRPLVEVRLADLPPRG' A
#
# COMPACT_ATOMS: atom_id res chain seq x y z
N MET A 1 5.98 -8.02 16.15
CA MET A 1 5.01 -8.61 15.21
C MET A 1 5.69 -9.76 14.49
N LYS A 2 5.07 -10.94 14.32
CA LYS A 2 5.72 -12.02 13.53
C LYS A 2 5.74 -11.60 12.06
N ARG A 3 6.77 -11.99 11.32
CA ARG A 3 6.92 -11.63 9.89
C ARG A 3 5.71 -12.03 9.04
N ASP A 4 5.05 -13.14 9.38
CA ASP A 4 3.87 -13.61 8.67
C ASP A 4 2.63 -12.72 8.92
N ASP A 5 2.45 -12.22 10.14
CA ASP A 5 1.40 -11.25 10.46
C ASP A 5 1.61 -9.94 9.70
N ALA A 6 2.87 -9.51 9.56
CA ALA A 6 3.21 -8.30 8.81
C ALA A 6 2.90 -8.46 7.33
N ARG A 7 3.28 -9.59 6.71
CA ARG A 7 2.96 -9.90 5.31
C ARG A 7 1.46 -9.90 5.05
N MET A 8 0.68 -10.51 5.94
CA MET A 8 -0.79 -10.50 5.83
C MET A 8 -1.36 -9.08 5.92
N ARG A 9 -0.88 -8.26 6.86
CA ARG A 9 -1.31 -6.85 7.00
C ARG A 9 -0.99 -6.04 5.74
N ILE A 10 0.22 -6.17 5.21
CA ILE A 10 0.68 -5.49 4.00
C ILE A 10 -0.20 -5.89 2.81
N GLN A 11 -0.41 -7.20 2.60
CA GLN A 11 -1.26 -7.69 1.51
C GLN A 11 -2.69 -7.14 1.61
N LYS A 12 -3.26 -7.11 2.82
CA LYS A 12 -4.60 -6.55 3.05
C LYS A 12 -4.66 -5.06 2.68
N LEU A 13 -3.66 -4.28 3.07
CA LEU A 13 -3.58 -2.85 2.75
C LEU A 13 -3.47 -2.61 1.25
N LEU A 14 -2.62 -3.37 0.54
CA LEU A 14 -2.50 -3.29 -0.91
C LEU A 14 -3.84 -3.57 -1.61
N ILE A 15 -4.48 -4.70 -1.28
CA ILE A 15 -5.78 -5.08 -1.85
C ILE A 15 -6.86 -4.04 -1.52
N THR A 16 -6.83 -3.46 -0.32
CA THR A 16 -7.80 -2.44 0.09
C THR A 16 -7.65 -1.16 -0.75
N GLY A 17 -6.42 -0.69 -0.98
CA GLY A 17 -6.17 0.46 -1.84
C GLY A 17 -6.59 0.20 -3.29
N ASP A 18 -6.25 -0.97 -3.83
CA ASP A 18 -6.61 -1.38 -5.19
C ASP A 18 -8.13 -1.44 -5.36
N ASN A 19 -8.85 -1.99 -4.38
CA ASN A 19 -10.31 -2.06 -4.40
C ASN A 19 -10.95 -0.69 -4.28
N ARG A 20 -10.42 0.22 -3.45
CA ARG A 20 -10.92 1.60 -3.33
C ARG A 20 -10.82 2.31 -4.67
N LEU A 21 -9.65 2.28 -5.29
CA LEU A 21 -9.44 2.91 -6.60
C LEU A 21 -10.36 2.30 -7.66
N LYS A 22 -10.45 0.96 -7.72
CA LYS A 22 -11.33 0.25 -8.64
C LYS A 22 -12.81 0.60 -8.47
N GLN A 23 -13.25 0.87 -7.24
CA GLN A 23 -14.63 1.22 -6.91
C GLN A 23 -14.93 2.72 -7.09
N GLY A 24 -13.96 3.52 -7.57
CA GLY A 24 -14.13 4.97 -7.73
C GLY A 24 -14.18 5.73 -6.40
N VAL A 25 -13.63 5.15 -5.33
CA VAL A 25 -13.39 5.87 -4.08
C VAL A 25 -12.27 6.88 -4.31
N ASP A 26 -12.29 7.97 -3.54
CA ASP A 26 -11.25 9.01 -3.50
C ASP A 26 -9.83 8.43 -3.62
N PRO A 27 -9.05 8.81 -4.66
CA PRO A 27 -7.67 8.41 -4.87
C PRO A 27 -6.76 8.59 -3.66
N GLU A 28 -6.99 9.60 -2.83
CA GLU A 28 -6.17 9.81 -1.63
C GLU A 28 -6.35 8.69 -0.60
N LYS A 29 -7.54 8.07 -0.53
CA LYS A 29 -7.77 6.90 0.34
C LYS A 29 -7.10 5.64 -0.18
N ALA A 30 -6.88 5.53 -1.49
CA ALA A 30 -6.08 4.45 -2.07
C ALA A 30 -4.59 4.70 -1.76
N ARG A 31 -4.12 5.93 -1.97
CA ARG A 31 -2.77 6.39 -1.63
C ARG A 31 -2.40 6.08 -0.18
N GLU A 32 -3.24 6.48 0.77
CA GLU A 32 -3.05 6.22 2.20
C GLU A 32 -2.89 4.73 2.52
N CYS A 33 -3.65 3.85 1.86
CA CYS A 33 -3.55 2.41 2.05
C CYS A 33 -2.18 1.88 1.63
N TRP A 34 -1.66 2.31 0.49
CA TRP A 34 -0.38 1.84 -0.02
C TRP A 34 0.80 2.44 0.76
N GLU A 35 0.71 3.69 1.19
CA GLU A 35 1.69 4.31 2.09
C GLU A 35 1.74 3.58 3.44
N GLN A 36 0.59 3.21 4.02
CA GLN A 36 0.53 2.37 5.23
C GLN A 36 1.11 0.97 5.00
N ALA A 37 0.95 0.40 3.80
CA ALA A 37 1.56 -0.89 3.46
C ALA A 37 3.08 -0.78 3.43
N LEU A 38 3.61 0.32 2.90
CA LEU A 38 5.04 0.59 2.87
C LEU A 38 5.61 0.79 4.28
N GLU A 39 4.90 1.51 5.15
CA GLU A 39 5.31 1.68 6.55
C GLU A 39 5.36 0.34 7.28
N ALA A 40 4.30 -0.47 7.16
CA ALA A 40 4.27 -1.80 7.76
C ALA A 40 5.40 -2.71 7.22
N ALA A 41 5.78 -2.56 5.94
CA ALA A 41 6.91 -3.27 5.36
C ALA A 41 8.26 -2.81 5.93
N ARG A 42 8.42 -1.50 6.19
CA ARG A 42 9.60 -0.94 6.84
C ARG A 42 9.74 -1.44 8.27
N GLU A 43 8.67 -1.38 9.06
CA GLU A 43 8.63 -1.91 10.44
C GLU A 43 9.00 -3.40 10.50
N ALA A 44 8.62 -4.17 9.47
CA ALA A 44 8.90 -5.59 9.36
C ALA A 44 10.25 -5.94 8.70
N GLY A 45 11.01 -4.95 8.21
CA GLY A 45 12.30 -5.13 7.54
C GLY A 45 12.19 -5.83 6.18
N ILE A 46 11.07 -5.65 5.45
CA ILE A 46 10.82 -6.23 4.13
C ILE A 46 10.44 -5.16 3.08
N GLU A 47 10.78 -3.89 3.35
CA GLU A 47 10.46 -2.74 2.49
C GLU A 47 10.90 -2.94 1.04
N GLU A 48 12.09 -3.52 0.80
CA GLU A 48 12.62 -3.74 -0.55
C GLU A 48 11.71 -4.59 -1.44
N SER A 49 10.98 -5.55 -0.86
CA SER A 49 10.02 -6.38 -1.61
C SER A 49 8.68 -5.70 -1.88
N VAL A 50 8.33 -4.68 -1.09
CA VAL A 50 7.00 -4.04 -1.12
C VAL A 50 7.06 -2.69 -1.84
N ARG A 51 8.17 -1.97 -1.73
CA ARG A 51 8.39 -0.65 -2.33
C ARG A 51 8.03 -0.63 -3.83
N PRO A 52 8.51 -1.55 -4.69
CA PRO A 52 8.19 -1.50 -6.11
C PRO A 52 6.68 -1.65 -6.39
N LEU A 53 5.97 -2.42 -5.55
CA LEU A 53 4.52 -2.62 -5.68
C LEU A 53 3.76 -1.33 -5.35
N VAL A 54 4.23 -0.58 -4.35
CA VAL A 54 3.61 0.68 -3.93
C VAL A 54 3.93 1.79 -4.93
N GLU A 55 5.17 1.90 -5.41
CA GLU A 55 5.60 2.93 -6.35
C GLU A 55 4.80 2.88 -7.67
N VAL A 56 4.59 1.69 -8.25
CA VAL A 56 3.77 1.54 -9.45
C VAL A 56 2.35 2.06 -9.23
N ARG A 57 1.74 1.72 -8.10
CA ARG A 57 0.37 2.16 -7.76
C ARG A 57 0.28 3.67 -7.55
N LEU A 58 1.28 4.26 -6.91
CA LEU A 58 1.33 5.70 -6.66
C LEU A 58 1.55 6.50 -7.95
N ALA A 59 2.30 5.93 -8.91
CA ALA A 59 2.52 6.55 -10.22
C ALA A 59 1.24 6.65 -11.07
N ASP A 60 0.27 5.76 -10.83
CA ASP A 60 -1.04 5.79 -11.50
C ASP A 60 -1.99 6.85 -10.93
N LEU A 61 -1.66 7.46 -9.79
CA LEU A 61 -2.50 8.50 -9.17
C LEU A 61 -2.09 9.90 -9.61
N PRO A 62 -3.05 10.84 -9.71
CA PRO A 62 -2.72 12.25 -9.89
C PRO A 62 -1.85 12.75 -8.72
N PRO A 63 -0.94 13.71 -8.96
CA PRO A 63 -0.14 14.30 -7.89
C PRO A 63 -1.04 14.93 -6.82
N ARG A 64 -0.57 14.96 -5.57
CA ARG A 64 -1.26 15.69 -4.48
C ARG A 64 -1.36 17.17 -4.86
N GLY A 65 -2.56 17.73 -4.70
CA GLY A 65 -2.85 19.15 -4.90
C GLY A 65 -2.44 20.01 -3.71
#